data_AF-A0A6I5ELY0-F1
#
_entry.id   AF-A0A6I5ELY0-F1
#
_cell.length_a   1.000
_cell.length_b   1.000
_cell.length_c   1.000
_cell.angle_alpha   90.00
_cell.angle_beta   90.00
_cell.angle_gamma   90.00
#
_symmetry.space_group_name_H-M   'P 1'
#
loop_
_entity.id
_entity.type
_entity.pdbx_description
1 polymer ?
#
loop_
_entity_poly.entity_id
_entity_poly.type
_entity_poly.pdbx_seq_one_letter_code
_entity_poly.pdbx_strand_id
1 'polypeptide(L)'
;MIATTPVARWTWGREHQEQDNVVACLHELLAAYEVLNAHELMIGIPKVSVAVHEAGKPNSYLFQGTVELDATAPPGEVARQMAARIAAAAHPGEVGSVYADAKSDGIVMRAGEAIREEGLFRLGASALLDYVSVELVTYSDVWMPYDLEGRAQPSVFAENGSRLSAALRDLSEALDTETDPDDPTYFGKPSETGVENYFEEDGSASDVWSRFEIPYRYQEFTHAPGFGRIGYKRTATGEVQYMPVHAEQTLLGHIWASDVENAASFEPVDVGDEEAYKAGLLWLERLRAAHDRGLAPSAALDELSRLPDENGTGKVDTTTEQRRASLADLRERTP
;
A
#
# COMPACT_ATOMS: atom_id res chain seq x y z
N MET A 1 -8.82 3.63 10.07
CA MET A 1 -7.68 2.70 9.81
C MET A 1 -7.26 2.77 8.34
N ILE A 2 -6.10 2.19 8.00
CA ILE A 2 -5.62 2.00 6.62
C ILE A 2 -5.29 0.51 6.44
N ALA A 3 -5.98 -0.14 5.50
CA ALA A 3 -5.78 -1.54 5.15
C ALA A 3 -4.64 -1.71 4.13
N THR A 4 -4.04 -2.89 4.09
CA THR A 4 -3.00 -3.27 3.11
C THR A 4 -3.63 -3.54 1.75
N THR A 5 -4.88 -3.98 1.74
CA THR A 5 -5.66 -4.22 0.52
C THR A 5 -6.74 -3.15 0.35
N PRO A 6 -7.17 -2.87 -0.89
CA PRO A 6 -8.11 -1.79 -1.15
C PRO A 6 -9.45 -1.93 -0.43
N VAL A 7 -9.91 -0.81 0.15
CA VAL A 7 -11.26 -0.66 0.71
C VAL A 7 -12.28 -0.44 -0.40
N ALA A 8 -11.95 0.40 -1.37
CA ALA A 8 -12.81 0.71 -2.52
C ALA A 8 -11.98 1.15 -3.73
N ARG A 9 -12.56 0.96 -4.92
CA ARG A 9 -12.00 1.39 -6.20
C ARG A 9 -13.09 2.00 -7.07
N TRP A 10 -12.70 3.01 -7.83
CA TRP A 10 -13.52 3.64 -8.86
C TRP A 10 -12.72 3.77 -10.14
N THR A 11 -13.39 3.64 -11.26
CA THR A 11 -12.78 3.78 -12.58
C THR A 11 -13.54 4.76 -13.44
N TRP A 12 -12.80 5.42 -14.32
CA TRP A 12 -13.31 6.27 -15.40
C TRP A 12 -12.55 5.89 -16.65
N GLY A 13 -13.22 5.64 -17.76
CA GLY A 13 -12.51 5.30 -18.98
C GLY A 13 -13.29 5.64 -20.24
N ARG A 14 -12.56 6.13 -21.23
CA ARG A 14 -13.12 6.60 -22.51
C ARG A 14 -12.13 6.43 -23.64
N GLU A 15 -12.66 6.51 -24.85
CA GLU A 15 -11.84 6.66 -26.05
C GLU A 15 -11.15 8.03 -26.06
N HIS A 16 -9.92 8.09 -26.53
CA HIS A 16 -9.16 9.33 -26.74
C HIS A 16 -8.74 9.49 -28.20
N GLN A 17 -8.57 10.75 -28.62
CA GLN A 17 -8.10 11.09 -29.98
C GLN A 17 -6.61 11.48 -30.01
N GLU A 18 -5.96 11.50 -28.85
CA GLU A 18 -4.52 11.77 -28.75
C GLU A 18 -3.73 10.67 -29.44
N GLN A 19 -2.74 11.06 -30.25
CA GLN A 19 -1.92 10.09 -31.02
C GLN A 19 -0.84 9.45 -30.15
N ASP A 20 -0.45 10.13 -29.07
CA ASP A 20 0.56 9.66 -28.14
C ASP A 20 -0.08 9.16 -26.83
N ASN A 21 -0.05 7.84 -26.64
CA ASN A 21 -0.59 7.19 -25.44
C ASN A 21 0.11 7.63 -24.15
N VAL A 22 1.37 8.09 -24.21
CA VAL A 22 2.06 8.64 -23.04
C VAL A 22 1.45 9.99 -22.66
N VAL A 23 1.17 10.84 -23.65
CA VAL A 23 0.51 12.13 -23.42
C VAL A 23 -0.91 11.92 -22.89
N ALA A 24 -1.69 11.03 -23.51
CA ALA A 24 -3.05 10.71 -23.09
C ALA A 24 -3.11 10.23 -21.64
N CYS A 25 -2.28 9.24 -21.29
CA CYS A 25 -2.20 8.67 -19.94
C CYS A 25 -1.83 9.73 -18.89
N LEU A 26 -0.78 10.52 -19.15
CA LEU A 26 -0.34 11.56 -18.22
C LEU A 26 -1.32 12.72 -18.10
N HIS A 27 -2.02 13.07 -19.19
CA HIS A 27 -3.04 14.12 -19.17
C HIS A 27 -4.18 13.77 -18.20
N GLU A 28 -4.78 12.58 -18.34
CA GLU A 28 -5.90 12.17 -17.48
C GLU A 28 -5.46 12.00 -16.02
N LEU A 29 -4.26 11.45 -15.78
CA LEU A 29 -3.70 11.34 -14.43
C LEU A 29 -3.59 12.72 -13.76
N LEU A 30 -3.08 13.72 -14.48
CA LEU A 30 -2.87 15.06 -13.93
C LEU A 30 -4.17 15.82 -13.74
N ALA A 31 -5.13 15.68 -14.66
CA ALA A 31 -6.47 16.22 -14.49
C ALA A 31 -7.14 15.65 -13.22
N ALA A 32 -7.07 14.34 -13.03
CA ALA A 32 -7.61 13.70 -11.82
C ALA A 32 -6.87 14.12 -10.54
N TYR A 33 -5.54 14.27 -10.61
CA TYR A 33 -4.75 14.74 -9.49
C TYR A 33 -5.14 16.17 -9.06
N GLU A 34 -5.35 17.08 -10.02
CA GLU A 34 -5.77 18.46 -9.71
C GLU A 34 -7.11 18.50 -8.98
N VAL A 35 -8.08 17.66 -9.39
CA VAL A 35 -9.37 17.53 -8.69
C VAL A 35 -9.16 17.05 -7.26
N LEU A 36 -8.38 15.98 -7.06
CA LEU A 36 -8.11 15.44 -5.73
C LEU A 36 -7.36 16.43 -4.83
N ASN A 37 -6.43 17.20 -5.40
CA ASN A 37 -5.73 18.25 -4.69
C ASN A 37 -6.65 19.42 -4.30
N ALA A 38 -7.62 19.79 -5.14
CA ALA A 38 -8.62 20.81 -4.82
C ALA A 38 -9.51 20.41 -3.61
N HIS A 39 -9.70 19.10 -3.39
CA HIS A 39 -10.40 18.54 -2.23
C HIS A 39 -9.46 18.19 -1.06
N GLU A 40 -8.16 18.51 -1.16
CA GLU A 40 -7.11 18.16 -0.20
C GLU A 40 -6.99 16.64 0.06
N LEU A 41 -7.40 15.80 -0.90
CA LEU A 41 -7.34 14.34 -0.81
C LEU A 41 -5.99 13.77 -1.29
N MET A 42 -5.31 14.50 -2.17
CA MET A 42 -3.92 14.25 -2.54
C MET A 42 -3.19 15.60 -2.61
N ILE A 43 -2.30 15.87 -1.67
CA ILE A 43 -1.61 17.17 -1.54
C ILE A 43 -0.13 17.06 -1.91
N GLY A 44 0.48 18.18 -2.28
CA GLY A 44 1.91 18.27 -2.55
C GLY A 44 2.28 18.10 -4.03
N ILE A 45 3.50 17.65 -4.30
CA ILE A 45 3.96 17.34 -5.65
C ILE A 45 4.02 15.82 -5.75
N PRO A 46 3.18 15.16 -6.57
CA PRO A 46 3.14 13.72 -6.55
C PRO A 46 4.34 13.17 -7.33
N LYS A 47 4.89 12.08 -6.81
CA LYS A 47 5.88 11.27 -7.53
C LYS A 47 5.11 10.30 -8.41
N VAL A 48 5.28 10.43 -9.73
CA VAL A 48 4.56 9.60 -10.69
C VAL A 48 5.47 8.49 -11.17
N SER A 49 5.11 7.25 -10.88
CA SER A 49 5.75 6.08 -11.48
C SER A 49 5.14 5.86 -12.85
N VAL A 50 5.96 5.65 -13.88
CA VAL A 50 5.53 5.44 -15.26
C VAL A 50 6.19 4.19 -15.83
N ALA A 51 5.39 3.36 -16.49
CA ALA A 51 5.83 2.20 -17.25
C ALA A 51 5.28 2.29 -18.68
N VAL A 52 6.17 2.27 -19.67
CA VAL A 52 5.85 2.24 -21.09
C VAL A 52 6.29 0.90 -21.64
N HIS A 53 5.33 0.07 -22.05
CA HIS A 53 5.59 -1.25 -22.61
C HIS A 53 5.83 -1.18 -24.12
N GLU A 54 6.62 -2.11 -24.63
CA GLU A 54 6.79 -2.30 -26.07
C GLU A 54 5.56 -3.01 -26.66
N ALA A 55 5.08 -2.54 -27.82
CA ALA A 55 3.92 -3.09 -28.50
C ALA A 55 4.06 -4.60 -28.73
N GLY A 56 3.03 -5.37 -28.35
CA GLY A 56 3.01 -6.83 -28.46
C GLY A 56 3.92 -7.59 -27.49
N LYS A 57 4.65 -6.92 -26.58
CA LYS A 57 5.57 -7.54 -25.63
C LYS A 57 5.32 -7.08 -24.19
N PRO A 58 4.38 -7.71 -23.46
CA PRO A 58 3.93 -7.23 -22.14
C PRO A 58 5.03 -7.22 -21.07
N ASN A 59 6.09 -8.02 -21.21
CA ASN A 59 7.22 -8.05 -20.26
C ASN A 59 8.45 -7.26 -20.76
N SER A 60 8.30 -6.44 -21.81
CA SER A 60 9.36 -5.58 -22.37
C SER A 60 8.99 -4.11 -22.13
N TYR A 61 9.90 -3.36 -21.53
CA TYR A 61 9.71 -1.94 -21.22
C TYR A 61 10.57 -1.08 -22.15
N LEU A 62 9.94 -0.11 -22.81
CA LEU A 62 10.66 0.99 -23.46
C LEU A 62 11.17 1.97 -22.40
N PHE A 63 10.35 2.21 -21.37
CA PHE A 63 10.69 3.04 -20.23
C PHE A 63 10.04 2.50 -18.95
N GLN A 64 10.77 2.55 -17.84
CA GLN A 64 10.23 2.32 -16.50
C GLN A 64 10.99 3.22 -15.52
N GLY A 65 10.27 4.07 -14.80
CA GLY A 65 10.91 4.98 -13.85
C GLY A 65 9.93 5.95 -13.20
N THR A 66 10.45 6.78 -12.30
CA THR A 66 9.68 7.82 -11.60
C THR A 66 9.99 9.18 -12.20
N VAL A 67 8.96 10.00 -12.36
CA VAL A 67 9.04 11.38 -12.84
C VAL A 67 8.40 12.29 -11.80
N GLU A 68 9.10 13.37 -11.45
CA GLU A 68 8.58 14.43 -10.58
C GLU A 68 7.88 15.50 -11.41
N LEU A 69 6.80 16.04 -10.85
CA LEU A 69 5.98 17.06 -11.48
C LEU A 69 6.48 18.48 -11.17
N ASP A 70 6.54 19.30 -12.21
CA ASP A 70 6.74 20.74 -12.08
C ASP A 70 5.38 21.43 -12.18
N ALA A 71 4.70 21.55 -11.04
CA ALA A 71 3.26 21.81 -10.92
C ALA A 71 2.82 23.27 -11.16
N THR A 72 3.49 24.00 -12.06
CA THR A 72 3.19 25.44 -12.30
C THR A 72 2.43 25.70 -13.60
N ALA A 73 2.27 24.70 -14.46
CA ALA A 73 1.63 24.80 -15.77
C ALA A 73 0.36 23.92 -15.86
N PRO A 74 -0.57 24.18 -16.81
CA PRO A 74 -1.77 23.37 -16.99
C PRO A 74 -1.47 21.88 -17.26
N PRO A 75 -2.35 20.94 -16.88
CA PRO A 75 -2.11 19.49 -17.00
C PRO A 75 -1.63 19.04 -18.37
N GLY A 76 -2.26 19.54 -19.45
CA GLY A 76 -1.89 19.16 -20.81
C GLY A 76 -0.55 19.73 -21.30
N GLU A 77 -0.03 20.79 -20.69
CA GLU A 77 1.33 21.25 -20.97
C GLU A 77 2.34 20.40 -20.19
N VAL A 78 2.07 20.16 -18.91
CA VAL A 78 2.93 19.32 -18.05
C VAL A 78 3.02 17.89 -18.60
N ALA A 79 1.91 17.29 -19.00
CA ALA A 79 1.86 15.96 -19.61
C ALA A 79 2.74 15.87 -20.86
N ARG A 80 2.69 16.85 -21.76
CA ARG A 80 3.53 16.89 -22.97
C ARG A 80 5.01 17.07 -22.65
N GLN A 81 5.34 17.91 -21.68
CA GLN A 81 6.74 18.07 -21.23
C GLN A 81 7.28 16.77 -20.62
N MET A 82 6.49 16.08 -19.81
CA MET A 82 6.86 14.78 -19.24
C MET A 82 6.98 13.70 -20.30
N ALA A 83 6.03 13.60 -21.24
CA ALA A 83 6.08 12.66 -22.34
C ALA A 83 7.34 12.86 -23.20
N ALA A 84 7.71 14.11 -23.49
CA ALA A 84 8.96 14.41 -24.20
C ALA A 84 10.22 13.95 -23.43
N ARG A 85 10.24 14.10 -22.10
CA ARG A 85 11.33 13.60 -21.24
C ARG A 85 11.39 12.07 -21.23
N ILE A 86 10.24 11.41 -21.15
CA ILE A 86 10.12 9.95 -21.19
C ILE A 86 10.61 9.43 -22.54
N ALA A 87 10.15 10.03 -23.64
CA ALA A 87 10.56 9.66 -25.00
C ALA A 87 12.07 9.82 -25.21
N ALA A 88 12.70 10.85 -24.63
CA ALA A 88 14.15 11.06 -24.71
C ALA A 88 14.96 10.01 -23.91
N ALA A 89 14.36 9.42 -22.88
CA ALA A 89 14.99 8.39 -22.04
C ALA A 89 14.61 6.95 -22.43
N ALA A 90 13.57 6.77 -23.26
CA ALA A 90 13.05 5.48 -23.64
C ALA A 90 13.97 4.74 -24.63
N HIS A 91 13.94 3.42 -24.56
CA HIS A 91 14.57 2.56 -25.57
C HIS A 91 13.80 2.64 -26.89
N PRO A 92 14.47 2.45 -28.04
CA PRO A 92 13.80 2.41 -29.33
C PRO A 92 12.75 1.30 -29.40
N GLY A 93 11.56 1.61 -29.90
CA GLY A 93 10.48 0.67 -30.10
C GLY A 93 9.14 1.36 -30.33
N GLU A 94 8.12 0.56 -30.62
CA GLU A 94 6.74 1.05 -30.75
C GLU A 94 6.04 0.99 -29.38
N VAL A 95 5.40 2.09 -28.99
CA VAL A 95 4.68 2.20 -27.71
C VAL A 95 3.46 1.28 -27.73
N GLY A 96 3.37 0.40 -26.73
CA GLY A 96 2.21 -0.45 -26.46
C GLY A 96 1.30 0.18 -25.40
N SER A 97 1.18 -0.48 -24.25
CA SER A 97 0.47 0.06 -23.09
C SER A 97 1.34 1.00 -22.27
N VAL A 98 0.71 2.03 -21.73
CA VAL A 98 1.31 2.98 -20.79
C VAL A 98 0.55 2.88 -19.49
N TYR A 99 1.28 2.78 -18.38
CA TYR A 99 0.73 2.87 -17.03
C TYR A 99 1.43 4.00 -16.28
N ALA A 100 0.66 4.80 -15.57
CA ALA A 100 1.17 5.81 -14.67
C ALA A 100 0.44 5.71 -13.33
N ASP A 101 1.15 5.81 -12.21
CA ASP A 101 0.53 5.86 -10.89
C ASP A 101 1.21 6.85 -9.96
N ALA A 102 0.38 7.50 -9.16
CA ALA A 102 0.76 8.52 -8.19
C ALA A 102 0.25 8.14 -6.80
N LYS A 103 1.11 8.36 -5.81
CA LYS A 103 0.76 8.32 -4.39
C LYS A 103 1.18 9.64 -3.77
N SER A 104 0.33 10.15 -2.89
CA SER A 104 0.63 11.34 -2.11
C SER A 104 -0.10 11.27 -0.78
N ASP A 105 0.34 12.12 0.14
CA ASP A 105 -0.40 12.36 1.38
C ASP A 105 -1.71 13.07 1.06
N GLY A 106 -2.67 13.02 1.99
CA GLY A 106 -3.87 13.82 1.94
C GLY A 106 -4.29 14.30 3.33
N ILE A 107 -5.37 15.05 3.39
CA ILE A 107 -5.94 15.59 4.63
C ILE A 107 -7.18 14.80 5.02
N VAL A 108 -7.17 14.24 6.22
CA VAL A 108 -8.33 13.67 6.90
C VAL A 108 -8.78 14.61 7.99
N MET A 109 -10.08 14.85 8.09
CA MET A 109 -10.65 15.59 9.20
C MET A 109 -10.98 14.61 10.34
N ARG A 110 -10.48 14.89 11.55
CA ARG A 110 -10.87 14.14 12.75
C ARG A 110 -11.17 15.12 13.88
N ALA A 111 -12.42 15.14 14.32
CA ALA A 111 -12.89 16.03 15.40
C ALA A 111 -12.57 17.51 15.13
N GLY A 112 -12.74 17.95 13.87
CA GLY A 112 -12.45 19.30 13.41
C GLY A 112 -10.98 19.62 13.19
N GLU A 113 -10.07 18.67 13.44
CA GLU A 113 -8.64 18.82 13.16
C GLU A 113 -8.28 18.24 11.80
N ALA A 114 -7.50 18.99 11.01
CA ALA A 114 -6.94 18.54 9.74
C ALA A 114 -5.65 17.76 10.00
N ILE A 115 -5.71 16.45 9.79
CA ILE A 115 -4.60 15.52 9.99
C ILE A 115 -4.06 15.11 8.62
N ARG A 116 -2.74 15.26 8.45
CA ARG A 116 -2.05 14.75 7.27
C ARG A 116 -1.88 13.23 7.41
N GLU A 117 -2.38 12.49 6.44
CA GLU A 117 -2.37 11.03 6.41
C GLU A 117 -1.71 10.56 5.10
N GLU A 118 -0.73 9.67 5.21
CA GLU A 118 -0.06 9.05 4.07
C GLU A 118 -0.92 7.93 3.50
N GLY A 119 -0.94 7.75 2.18
CA GLY A 119 -1.52 6.57 1.55
C GLY A 119 -3.06 6.50 1.60
N LEU A 120 -3.74 7.66 1.74
CA LEU A 120 -5.19 7.72 1.63
C LEU A 120 -5.69 7.20 0.29
N PHE A 121 -5.04 7.65 -0.79
CA PHE A 121 -5.37 7.26 -2.15
C PHE A 121 -4.13 6.86 -2.95
N ARG A 122 -4.34 5.89 -3.82
CA ARG A 122 -3.51 5.67 -5.01
C ARG A 122 -4.34 6.09 -6.23
N LEU A 123 -3.75 6.94 -7.06
CA LEU A 123 -4.32 7.35 -8.33
C LEU A 123 -3.53 6.69 -9.46
N GLY A 124 -4.21 6.00 -10.35
CA GLY A 124 -3.62 5.34 -11.51
C GLY A 124 -4.24 5.85 -12.81
N ALA A 125 -3.48 5.83 -13.90
CA ALA A 125 -3.98 5.98 -15.25
C ALA A 125 -3.33 4.94 -16.16
N SER A 126 -4.06 4.50 -17.18
CA SER A 126 -3.53 3.62 -18.22
C SER A 126 -4.03 4.03 -19.60
N ALA A 127 -3.18 3.89 -20.61
CA ALA A 127 -3.57 4.09 -22.00
C ALA A 127 -3.10 2.91 -22.85
N LEU A 128 -3.98 2.40 -23.70
CA LEU A 128 -3.70 1.34 -24.66
C LEU A 128 -4.56 1.55 -25.90
N LEU A 129 -3.91 1.53 -27.06
CA LEU A 129 -4.54 1.84 -28.34
C LEU A 129 -5.18 3.24 -28.29
N ASP A 130 -6.48 3.33 -28.41
CA ASP A 130 -7.29 4.55 -28.37
C ASP A 130 -8.12 4.67 -27.08
N TYR A 131 -7.85 3.86 -26.06
CA TYR A 131 -8.57 3.86 -24.80
C TYR A 131 -7.69 4.30 -23.64
N VAL A 132 -8.20 5.22 -22.83
CA VAL A 132 -7.58 5.69 -21.59
C VAL A 132 -8.51 5.41 -20.41
N SER A 133 -7.93 4.98 -19.30
CA SER A 133 -8.65 4.81 -18.04
C SER A 133 -7.90 5.45 -16.88
N VAL A 134 -8.65 5.93 -15.89
CA VAL A 134 -8.18 6.41 -14.61
C VAL A 134 -8.79 5.53 -13.52
N GLU A 135 -8.00 5.18 -12.52
CA GLU A 135 -8.41 4.40 -11.35
C GLU A 135 -8.09 5.20 -10.08
N LEU A 136 -9.07 5.30 -9.17
CA LEU A 136 -8.86 5.82 -7.82
C LEU A 136 -9.08 4.70 -6.82
N VAL A 137 -8.11 4.49 -5.94
CA VAL A 137 -8.13 3.43 -4.94
C VAL A 137 -7.93 4.02 -3.56
N THR A 138 -8.85 3.74 -2.62
CA THR A 138 -8.67 4.06 -1.19
C THR A 138 -8.37 2.82 -0.37
N TYR A 139 -7.57 3.03 0.67
CA TYR A 139 -7.24 2.03 1.68
C TYR A 139 -7.81 2.38 3.05
N SER A 140 -8.43 3.55 3.19
CA SER A 140 -8.93 4.05 4.46
C SER A 140 -10.45 3.91 4.60
N ASP A 141 -10.89 3.76 5.86
CA ASP A 141 -12.29 3.68 6.27
C ASP A 141 -12.90 5.02 6.69
N VAL A 142 -12.14 6.12 6.71
CA VAL A 142 -12.62 7.44 7.14
C VAL A 142 -13.79 7.97 6.28
N TRP A 143 -14.01 7.32 5.14
CA TRP A 143 -15.10 7.56 4.20
C TRP A 143 -16.40 6.82 4.56
N MET A 144 -16.42 6.03 5.64
CA MET A 144 -17.53 5.17 6.02
C MET A 144 -18.08 5.49 7.42
N PRO A 145 -19.39 5.31 7.68
CA PRO A 145 -19.99 5.54 9.00
C PRO A 145 -19.42 4.66 10.13
N TYR A 146 -18.94 3.46 9.80
CA TYR A 146 -18.27 2.54 10.72
C TYR A 146 -16.85 2.27 10.23
N ASP A 147 -15.92 2.10 11.16
CA ASP A 147 -14.55 1.70 10.84
C ASP A 147 -14.48 0.21 10.43
N LEU A 148 -13.30 -0.27 10.02
CA LEU A 148 -13.13 -1.66 9.59
C LEU A 148 -13.34 -2.70 10.71
N GLU A 149 -13.33 -2.29 11.98
CA GLU A 149 -13.62 -3.14 13.14
C GLU A 149 -15.12 -3.10 13.52
N GLY A 150 -15.95 -2.38 12.75
CA GLY A 150 -17.38 -2.23 12.98
C GLY A 150 -17.74 -1.19 14.06
N ARG A 151 -16.79 -0.35 14.50
CA ARG A 151 -17.05 0.70 15.49
C ARG A 151 -17.58 1.95 14.79
N ALA A 152 -18.59 2.57 15.39
CA ALA A 152 -19.20 3.76 14.81
C ALA A 152 -18.24 4.97 14.85
N GLN A 153 -18.12 5.68 13.73
CA GLN A 153 -17.30 6.89 13.58
C GLN A 153 -18.07 8.05 12.89
N PRO A 154 -19.28 8.41 13.36
CA PRO A 154 -20.16 9.33 12.64
C PRO A 154 -19.60 10.75 12.47
N SER A 155 -18.77 11.23 13.40
CA SER A 155 -18.12 12.55 13.28
C SER A 155 -17.06 12.55 12.17
N VAL A 156 -16.22 11.51 12.11
CA VAL A 156 -15.21 11.34 11.05
C VAL A 156 -15.91 11.23 9.70
N PHE A 157 -16.95 10.41 9.60
CA PHE A 157 -17.70 10.25 8.35
C PHE A 157 -18.37 11.56 7.90
N ALA A 158 -18.98 12.32 8.81
CA ALA A 158 -19.63 13.59 8.46
C ALA A 158 -18.63 14.62 7.87
N GLU A 159 -17.41 14.65 8.39
CA GLU A 159 -16.36 15.58 7.94
C GLU A 159 -15.66 15.14 6.63
N ASN A 160 -15.65 13.84 6.32
CA ASN A 160 -14.87 13.28 5.20
C ASN A 160 -15.72 12.70 4.06
N GLY A 161 -16.87 12.07 4.35
CA GLY A 161 -17.71 11.42 3.34
C GLY A 161 -18.25 12.39 2.29
N SER A 162 -18.64 13.60 2.71
CA SER A 162 -19.10 14.65 1.80
C SER A 162 -17.99 15.17 0.87
N ARG A 163 -16.74 15.21 1.35
CA ARG A 163 -15.56 15.57 0.55
C ARG A 163 -15.27 14.51 -0.50
N LEU A 164 -15.30 13.24 -0.15
CA LEU A 164 -15.15 12.15 -1.13
C LEU A 164 -16.26 12.20 -2.18
N SER A 165 -17.52 12.36 -1.77
CA SER A 165 -18.64 12.47 -2.69
C SER A 165 -18.49 13.64 -3.67
N ALA A 166 -18.03 14.79 -3.19
CA ALA A 166 -17.75 15.94 -4.05
C ALA A 166 -16.59 15.67 -5.02
N ALA A 167 -15.50 15.04 -4.55
CA ALA A 167 -14.36 14.69 -5.38
C ALA A 167 -14.73 13.69 -6.48
N LEU A 168 -15.53 12.65 -6.19
CA LEU A 168 -15.96 11.67 -7.19
C LEU A 168 -16.83 12.32 -8.28
N ARG A 169 -17.72 13.26 -7.90
CA ARG A 169 -18.49 14.04 -8.88
C ARG A 169 -17.58 14.90 -9.75
N ASP A 170 -16.67 15.65 -9.13
CA ASP A 170 -15.80 16.58 -9.85
C ASP A 170 -14.78 15.81 -10.73
N LEU A 171 -14.40 14.58 -10.36
CA LEU A 171 -13.60 13.68 -11.19
C LEU A 171 -14.39 13.25 -12.44
N SER A 172 -15.65 12.85 -12.28
CA SER A 172 -16.54 12.52 -13.40
C SER A 172 -16.68 13.69 -14.38
N GLU A 173 -16.85 14.92 -13.85
CA GLU A 173 -16.90 16.14 -14.67
C GLU A 173 -15.56 16.43 -15.39
N ALA A 174 -14.42 16.29 -14.69
CA ALA A 174 -13.11 16.57 -15.26
C ALA A 174 -12.65 15.54 -16.30
N LEU A 175 -13.01 14.27 -16.11
CA LEU A 175 -12.65 13.15 -16.99
C LEU A 175 -13.68 12.91 -18.10
N ASP A 176 -14.81 13.63 -18.06
CA ASP A 176 -15.93 13.53 -19.00
C ASP A 176 -16.45 12.09 -19.13
N THR A 177 -16.62 11.41 -17.99
CA THR A 177 -17.08 10.01 -17.92
C THR A 177 -17.73 9.78 -16.56
N GLU A 178 -18.82 9.00 -16.53
CA GLU A 178 -19.48 8.66 -15.27
C GLU A 178 -18.57 7.86 -14.34
N THR A 179 -18.73 8.04 -13.04
CA THR A 179 -18.01 7.26 -12.02
C THR A 179 -18.49 5.83 -12.06
N ASP A 180 -17.60 4.88 -12.36
CA ASP A 180 -17.89 3.44 -12.35
C ASP A 180 -17.28 2.80 -11.09
N PRO A 181 -18.10 2.47 -10.06
CA PRO A 181 -17.64 1.77 -8.87
C PRO A 181 -17.32 0.31 -9.20
N ASP A 182 -16.13 -0.15 -8.80
CA ASP A 182 -15.71 -1.53 -9.05
C ASP A 182 -16.48 -2.55 -8.19
N ASP A 183 -16.20 -3.85 -8.37
CA ASP A 183 -16.78 -4.89 -7.54
C ASP A 183 -16.51 -4.67 -6.04
N PRO A 184 -17.46 -5.03 -5.15
CA PRO A 184 -17.25 -4.97 -3.71
C PRO A 184 -15.99 -5.69 -3.26
N THR A 185 -15.22 -5.02 -2.39
CA THR A 185 -14.04 -5.61 -1.76
C THR A 185 -14.45 -6.38 -0.50
N TYR A 186 -13.50 -7.01 0.18
CA TYR A 186 -13.75 -7.59 1.51
C TYR A 186 -14.07 -6.54 2.58
N PHE A 187 -13.78 -5.26 2.34
CA PHE A 187 -13.83 -4.20 3.34
C PHE A 187 -14.96 -3.19 3.12
N GLY A 188 -15.35 -2.97 1.86
CA GLY A 188 -16.38 -2.01 1.53
C GLY A 188 -17.02 -2.28 0.17
N LYS A 189 -18.20 -1.70 -0.01
CA LYS A 189 -18.93 -1.68 -1.28
C LYS A 189 -18.81 -0.27 -1.87
N PRO A 190 -18.01 -0.07 -2.92
CA PRO A 190 -17.93 1.23 -3.56
C PRO A 190 -19.29 1.57 -4.20
N SER A 191 -19.63 2.85 -4.19
CA SER A 191 -20.80 3.42 -4.86
C SER A 191 -20.38 4.68 -5.61
N GLU A 192 -21.25 5.23 -6.46
CA GLU A 192 -20.97 6.46 -7.22
C GLU A 192 -20.59 7.67 -6.34
N THR A 193 -20.93 7.63 -5.05
CA THR A 193 -20.77 8.76 -4.13
C THR A 193 -19.87 8.46 -2.92
N GLY A 194 -19.36 7.24 -2.77
CA GLY A 194 -18.51 6.88 -1.64
C GLY A 194 -18.42 5.37 -1.43
N VAL A 195 -18.37 4.95 -0.17
CA VAL A 195 -18.18 3.54 0.21
C VAL A 195 -19.18 3.17 1.31
N GLU A 196 -19.79 2.00 1.19
CA GLU A 196 -20.69 1.44 2.19
C GLU A 196 -20.05 0.31 3.01
N ASN A 197 -20.36 0.26 4.31
CA ASN A 197 -19.97 -0.83 5.19
C ASN A 197 -20.72 -2.14 4.87
N TYR A 198 -20.14 -3.26 5.31
CA TYR A 198 -20.86 -4.52 5.49
C TYR A 198 -21.58 -4.55 6.84
N PHE A 199 -22.72 -5.22 6.86
CA PHE A 199 -23.52 -5.44 8.06
C PHE A 199 -23.85 -6.93 8.20
N GLU A 200 -23.89 -7.39 9.43
CA GLU A 200 -24.37 -8.72 9.79
C GLU A 200 -25.89 -8.84 9.64
N GLU A 201 -26.42 -10.06 9.74
CA GLU A 201 -27.87 -10.31 9.69
C GLU A 201 -28.65 -9.59 10.80
N ASP A 202 -28.00 -9.32 11.94
CA ASP A 202 -28.58 -8.58 13.06
C ASP A 202 -28.53 -7.05 12.91
N GLY A 203 -27.94 -6.56 11.82
CA GLY A 203 -27.80 -5.14 11.50
C GLY A 203 -26.60 -4.45 12.16
N SER A 204 -25.76 -5.17 12.90
CA SER A 204 -24.47 -4.64 13.37
C SER A 204 -23.46 -4.51 12.23
N ALA A 205 -22.57 -3.52 12.31
CA ALA A 205 -21.51 -3.37 11.32
C ALA A 205 -20.48 -4.51 11.46
N SER A 206 -20.08 -5.09 10.32
CA SER A 206 -19.15 -6.23 10.30
C SER A 206 -17.73 -5.80 10.67
N ASP A 207 -17.09 -6.55 11.57
CA ASP A 207 -15.64 -6.48 11.80
C ASP A 207 -14.90 -7.20 10.65
N VAL A 208 -14.65 -6.46 9.59
CA VAL A 208 -13.93 -6.93 8.39
C VAL A 208 -12.40 -6.88 8.59
N TRP A 209 -11.92 -6.06 9.52
CA TRP A 209 -10.51 -5.96 9.90
C TRP A 209 -9.99 -7.27 10.47
N SER A 210 -10.63 -7.77 11.53
CA SER A 210 -10.22 -9.02 12.18
C SER A 210 -10.43 -10.24 11.28
N ARG A 211 -11.44 -10.20 10.40
CA ARG A 211 -11.76 -11.32 9.50
C ARG A 211 -10.83 -11.43 8.30
N PHE A 212 -10.39 -10.30 7.75
CA PHE A 212 -9.68 -10.30 6.46
C PHE A 212 -8.29 -9.67 6.53
N GLU A 213 -8.15 -8.49 7.15
CA GLU A 213 -6.87 -7.80 7.18
C GLU A 213 -5.86 -8.49 8.11
N ILE A 214 -6.26 -8.82 9.35
CA ILE A 214 -5.36 -9.48 10.32
C ILE A 214 -4.80 -10.80 9.74
N PRO A 215 -5.62 -11.74 9.22
CA PRO A 215 -5.10 -12.95 8.59
C PRO A 215 -4.21 -12.67 7.38
N TYR A 216 -4.54 -11.66 6.56
CA TYR A 216 -3.74 -11.30 5.39
C TYR A 216 -2.35 -10.77 5.80
N ARG A 217 -2.29 -9.81 6.73
CA ARG A 217 -1.03 -9.29 7.30
C ARG A 217 -0.20 -10.41 7.94
N TYR A 218 -0.84 -11.34 8.64
CA TYR A 218 -0.14 -12.45 9.28
C TYR A 218 0.51 -13.44 8.27
N GLN A 219 -0.01 -13.52 7.03
CA GLN A 219 0.59 -14.35 5.99
C GLN A 219 2.01 -13.92 5.64
N GLU A 220 2.33 -12.62 5.74
CA GLU A 220 3.68 -12.10 5.54
C GLU A 220 4.69 -12.65 6.54
N PHE A 221 4.27 -13.08 7.72
CA PHE A 221 5.20 -13.63 8.73
C PHE A 221 5.32 -15.15 8.67
N THR A 222 4.40 -15.81 7.97
CA THR A 222 4.25 -17.28 7.97
C THR A 222 4.56 -17.93 6.63
N HIS A 223 4.43 -17.20 5.52
CA HIS A 223 4.64 -17.72 4.16
C HIS A 223 5.74 -16.93 3.45
N ALA A 224 6.79 -17.58 2.95
CA ALA A 224 7.81 -16.89 2.16
C ALA A 224 7.24 -16.48 0.78
N PRO A 225 7.57 -15.29 0.25
CA PRO A 225 7.05 -14.87 -1.05
C PRO A 225 7.61 -15.74 -2.18
N GLY A 226 6.72 -16.17 -3.10
CA GLY A 226 7.07 -16.77 -4.40
C GLY A 226 7.14 -18.29 -4.47
N PHE A 227 6.84 -18.84 -5.66
CA PHE A 227 7.09 -20.24 -6.00
C PHE A 227 8.59 -20.47 -6.20
N GLY A 228 9.27 -20.97 -5.16
CA GLY A 228 10.65 -21.47 -5.28
C GLY A 228 11.74 -20.57 -4.68
N ARG A 229 11.84 -20.58 -3.35
CA ARG A 229 13.06 -20.41 -2.51
C ARG A 229 14.05 -19.30 -2.90
N ILE A 230 13.97 -18.15 -2.23
CA ILE A 230 15.12 -17.23 -2.03
C ILE A 230 15.04 -16.60 -0.63
N GLY A 231 15.12 -17.41 0.44
CA GLY A 231 15.05 -16.91 1.82
C GLY A 231 14.99 -18.02 2.87
N TYR A 232 15.14 -17.65 4.15
CA TYR A 232 14.86 -18.54 5.26
C TYR A 232 13.39 -19.02 5.22
N LYS A 233 13.13 -20.24 5.70
CA LYS A 233 11.74 -20.67 5.94
C LYS A 233 11.11 -19.80 7.02
N ARG A 234 9.81 -19.54 6.88
CA ARG A 234 8.99 -18.78 7.85
C ARG A 234 8.25 -19.68 8.85
N THR A 235 8.56 -20.97 8.85
CA THR A 235 8.02 -21.96 9.78
C THR A 235 9.11 -22.89 10.29
N ALA A 236 8.94 -23.33 11.54
CA ALA A 236 9.78 -24.29 12.22
C ALA A 236 8.89 -25.21 13.06
N THR A 237 9.20 -26.50 13.07
CA THR A 237 8.52 -27.52 13.89
C THR A 237 9.26 -27.80 15.19
N GLY A 238 10.56 -27.50 15.24
CA GLY A 238 11.41 -27.68 16.40
C GLY A 238 11.55 -26.43 17.27
N GLU A 239 12.54 -26.47 18.16
CA GLU A 239 12.93 -25.34 19.00
C GLU A 239 13.52 -24.21 18.14
N VAL A 240 13.12 -22.98 18.44
CA VAL A 240 13.66 -21.75 17.85
C VAL A 240 14.38 -20.95 18.93
N GLN A 241 15.45 -20.27 18.53
CA GLN A 241 16.05 -19.19 19.30
C GLN A 241 15.28 -17.91 19.01
N TYR A 242 14.94 -17.13 20.03
CA TYR A 242 14.21 -15.89 19.83
C TYR A 242 14.65 -14.77 20.79
N MET A 243 14.42 -13.54 20.37
CA MET A 243 14.73 -12.33 21.14
C MET A 243 13.61 -11.29 20.97
N PRO A 244 13.23 -10.58 22.05
CA PRO A 244 12.20 -9.56 21.96
C PRO A 244 12.72 -8.29 21.29
N VAL A 245 11.87 -7.68 20.48
CA VAL A 245 12.12 -6.41 19.81
C VAL A 245 11.18 -5.35 20.40
N HIS A 246 11.75 -4.24 20.85
CA HIS A 246 11.00 -3.13 21.44
C HIS A 246 11.28 -1.83 20.70
N ALA A 247 10.24 -1.04 20.44
CA ALA A 247 10.38 0.41 20.23
C ALA A 247 10.16 1.10 21.58
N GLU A 248 11.13 1.90 22.01
CA GLU A 248 11.16 2.51 23.34
C GLU A 248 10.95 1.49 24.48
N GLN A 249 9.72 1.38 25.00
CA GLN A 249 9.31 0.42 26.06
C GLN A 249 8.17 -0.51 25.60
N THR A 250 7.72 -0.41 24.35
CA THR A 250 6.62 -1.21 23.80
C THR A 250 7.19 -2.43 23.09
N LEU A 251 6.73 -3.63 23.47
CA LEU A 251 7.08 -4.87 22.78
C LEU A 251 6.38 -4.90 21.42
N LEU A 252 7.14 -4.93 20.33
CA LEU A 252 6.59 -5.03 18.97
C LEU A 252 6.45 -6.48 18.51
N GLY A 253 7.26 -7.38 19.07
CA GLY A 253 7.26 -8.79 18.72
C GLY A 253 8.59 -9.47 19.03
N HIS A 254 8.81 -10.63 18.42
CA HIS A 254 10.00 -11.45 18.62
C HIS A 254 10.64 -11.81 17.28
N ILE A 255 11.92 -11.53 17.12
CA ILE A 255 12.70 -12.12 16.03
C ILE A 255 13.14 -13.53 16.45
N TRP A 256 13.04 -14.51 15.55
CA TRP A 256 13.40 -15.89 15.85
C TRP A 256 14.14 -16.58 14.71
N ALA A 257 14.93 -17.62 15.05
CA ALA A 257 15.77 -18.37 14.15
C ALA A 257 15.89 -19.86 14.54
N SER A 258 16.07 -20.73 13.54
CA SER A 258 16.36 -22.15 13.67
C SER A 258 17.31 -22.59 12.55
N ASP A 259 18.55 -22.90 12.93
CA ASP A 259 19.56 -23.42 12.00
C ASP A 259 19.19 -24.81 11.47
N VAL A 260 18.56 -25.65 12.31
CA VAL A 260 18.19 -27.03 11.96
C VAL A 260 17.25 -27.06 10.77
N GLU A 261 16.30 -26.13 10.72
CA GLU A 261 15.28 -26.08 9.68
C GLU A 261 15.58 -25.05 8.58
N ASN A 262 16.69 -24.31 8.73
CA ASN A 262 17.03 -23.12 7.94
C ASN A 262 15.87 -22.12 7.91
N ALA A 263 15.36 -21.78 9.10
CA ALA A 263 14.17 -20.98 9.29
C ALA A 263 14.46 -19.75 10.14
N ALA A 264 13.90 -18.61 9.77
CA ALA A 264 13.92 -17.39 10.56
C ALA A 264 12.78 -16.50 10.11
N SER A 265 12.14 -15.84 11.06
CA SER A 265 11.08 -14.87 10.79
C SER A 265 10.97 -13.89 11.96
N PHE A 266 9.96 -13.05 11.88
CA PHE A 266 9.52 -12.19 12.95
C PHE A 266 8.11 -12.62 13.38
N GLU A 267 7.84 -12.62 14.68
CA GLU A 267 6.54 -12.93 15.27
C GLU A 267 6.01 -11.64 15.94
N PRO A 268 5.15 -10.85 15.27
CA PRO A 268 4.62 -9.59 15.78
C PRO A 268 3.66 -9.79 16.93
N VAL A 269 3.67 -8.90 17.93
CA VAL A 269 2.75 -8.95 19.09
C VAL A 269 1.28 -8.85 18.69
N ASP A 270 0.99 -8.02 17.69
CA ASP A 270 -0.34 -7.77 17.14
C ASP A 270 -0.13 -7.26 15.70
N VAL A 271 -0.66 -7.98 14.70
CA VAL A 271 -0.57 -7.53 13.29
C VAL A 271 -1.67 -6.54 12.90
N GLY A 272 -2.70 -6.39 13.74
CA GLY A 272 -3.69 -5.34 13.62
C GLY A 272 -3.13 -3.98 13.99
N ASP A 273 -2.10 -3.93 14.84
CA ASP A 273 -1.36 -2.71 15.14
C ASP A 273 -0.39 -2.33 14.01
N GLU A 274 -0.47 -1.08 13.56
CA GLU A 274 0.29 -0.59 12.42
C GLU A 274 1.79 -0.46 12.71
N GLU A 275 2.16 -0.11 13.95
CA GLU A 275 3.56 0.04 14.37
C GLU A 275 4.24 -1.33 14.44
N ALA A 276 3.62 -2.31 15.12
CA ALA A 276 4.10 -3.68 15.21
C ALA A 276 4.18 -4.36 13.83
N TYR A 277 3.18 -4.16 12.96
CA TYR A 277 3.17 -4.71 11.61
C TYR A 277 4.32 -4.15 10.76
N LYS A 278 4.49 -2.82 10.69
CA LYS A 278 5.56 -2.17 9.92
C LYS A 278 6.95 -2.54 10.43
N ALA A 279 7.12 -2.59 11.76
CA ALA A 279 8.36 -3.05 12.36
C ALA A 279 8.68 -4.48 11.90
N GLY A 280 7.71 -5.38 12.00
CA GLY A 280 7.87 -6.76 11.57
C GLY A 280 8.31 -6.89 10.11
N LEU A 281 7.70 -6.15 9.19
CA LEU A 281 8.09 -6.15 7.77
C LEU A 281 9.54 -5.74 7.57
N LEU A 282 10.02 -4.73 8.30
CA LEU A 282 11.43 -4.33 8.23
C LEU A 282 12.37 -5.40 8.77
N TRP A 283 11.99 -6.08 9.86
CA TRP A 283 12.78 -7.20 10.38
C TRP A 283 12.84 -8.37 9.38
N LEU A 284 11.78 -8.63 8.62
CA LEU A 284 11.80 -9.59 7.52
C LEU A 284 12.75 -9.16 6.39
N GLU A 285 12.79 -7.87 6.05
CA GLU A 285 13.74 -7.34 5.06
C GLU A 285 15.19 -7.47 5.53
N ARG A 286 15.46 -7.17 6.80
CA ARG A 286 16.78 -7.35 7.42
C ARG A 286 17.22 -8.82 7.39
N LEU A 287 16.32 -9.75 7.72
CA LEU A 287 16.56 -11.19 7.63
C LEU A 287 16.83 -11.64 6.19
N ARG A 288 16.08 -11.11 5.21
CA ARG A 288 16.33 -11.37 3.78
C ARG A 288 17.72 -10.90 3.37
N ALA A 289 18.10 -9.68 3.74
CA ALA A 289 19.43 -9.15 3.44
C ALA A 289 20.55 -10.00 4.06
N ALA A 290 20.35 -10.53 5.28
CA ALA A 290 21.28 -11.45 5.92
C ALA A 290 21.37 -12.80 5.19
N HIS A 291 20.22 -13.35 4.77
CA HIS A 291 20.17 -14.57 3.96
C HIS A 291 20.87 -14.39 2.61
N ASP A 292 20.69 -13.25 1.93
CA ASP A 292 21.32 -12.95 0.64
C ASP A 292 22.85 -12.85 0.75
N ARG A 293 23.37 -12.52 1.94
CA ARG A 293 24.80 -12.61 2.29
C ARG A 293 25.27 -14.02 2.63
N GLY A 294 24.38 -15.01 2.66
CA GLY A 294 24.67 -16.40 2.97
C GLY A 294 24.83 -16.72 4.46
N LEU A 295 24.29 -15.87 5.35
CA LEU A 295 24.33 -16.13 6.77
C LEU A 295 23.41 -17.32 7.14
N ALA A 296 23.79 -18.06 8.18
CA ALA A 296 22.89 -19.01 8.83
C ALA A 296 21.87 -18.25 9.71
N PRO A 297 20.67 -18.80 9.96
CA PRO A 297 19.65 -18.16 10.79
C PRO A 297 20.15 -17.61 12.13
N SER A 298 20.91 -18.40 12.90
CA SER A 298 21.44 -17.96 14.19
C SER A 298 22.48 -16.85 14.04
N ALA A 299 23.35 -16.92 13.03
CA ALA A 299 24.32 -15.86 12.73
C ALA A 299 23.64 -14.55 12.32
N ALA A 300 22.54 -14.64 11.56
CA ALA A 300 21.71 -13.49 11.22
C ALA A 300 21.03 -12.91 12.47
N LEU A 301 20.44 -13.74 13.33
CA LEU A 301 19.83 -13.29 14.58
C LEU A 301 20.86 -12.56 15.46
N ASP A 302 22.06 -13.12 15.59
CA ASP A 302 23.14 -12.56 16.39
C ASP A 302 23.65 -11.23 15.82
N GLU A 303 23.77 -11.10 14.50
CA GLU A 303 24.10 -9.84 13.82
C GLU A 303 23.02 -8.78 14.02
N LEU A 304 21.76 -9.13 13.76
CA LEU A 304 20.63 -8.21 13.84
C LEU A 304 20.35 -7.75 15.28
N SER A 305 20.70 -8.57 16.28
CA SER A 305 20.59 -8.20 17.70
C SER A 305 21.46 -7.01 18.11
N ARG A 306 22.50 -6.71 17.32
CA ARG A 306 23.46 -5.62 17.58
C ARG A 306 23.11 -4.33 16.87
N LEU A 307 22.07 -4.34 16.03
CA LEU A 307 21.65 -3.14 15.31
C LEU A 307 21.04 -2.12 16.29
N PRO A 308 21.40 -0.84 16.16
CA PRO A 308 20.73 0.22 16.91
C PRO A 308 19.27 0.36 16.46
N ASP A 309 18.47 1.04 17.29
CA ASP A 309 17.13 1.47 16.87
C ASP A 309 17.27 2.59 15.83
N GLU A 310 17.19 2.22 14.55
CA GLU A 310 17.15 3.16 13.45
C GLU A 310 15.70 3.44 13.09
N ASN A 311 15.30 4.70 13.12
CA ASN A 311 13.99 5.19 12.67
C ASN A 311 12.77 4.64 13.42
N GLY A 312 12.90 4.27 14.71
CA GLY A 312 11.77 3.81 15.53
C GLY A 312 11.26 2.42 15.13
N THR A 313 12.14 1.60 14.55
CA THR A 313 11.79 0.27 14.01
C THR A 313 11.97 -0.85 15.03
N GLY A 314 12.25 -0.43 16.26
CA GLY A 314 12.57 -1.27 17.39
C GLY A 314 13.99 -1.81 17.33
N LYS A 315 14.51 -2.12 18.51
CA LYS A 315 15.79 -2.81 18.71
C LYS A 315 15.58 -4.06 19.54
N VAL A 316 16.51 -5.00 19.38
CA VAL A 316 16.58 -6.13 20.29
C VAL A 316 17.00 -5.62 21.67
N ASP A 317 16.29 -6.04 22.70
CA ASP A 317 16.71 -5.78 24.07
C ASP A 317 17.92 -6.66 24.42
N THR A 318 19.11 -6.09 24.27
CA THR A 318 20.41 -6.74 24.57
C THR A 318 20.59 -7.11 26.05
N THR A 319 19.71 -6.63 26.96
CA THR A 319 19.73 -7.05 28.37
C THR A 319 18.96 -8.35 28.61
N THR A 320 18.14 -8.77 27.64
CA THR A 320 17.41 -10.02 27.69
C THR A 320 18.22 -11.14 27.03
N GLU A 321 18.53 -12.20 27.79
CA GLU A 321 19.21 -13.39 27.24
C GLU A 321 18.40 -14.04 26.11
N GLN A 322 19.10 -14.57 25.10
CA GLN A 322 18.50 -15.33 24.01
C GLN A 322 17.69 -16.52 24.56
N ARG A 323 16.40 -16.57 24.22
CA ARG A 323 15.48 -17.58 24.74
C ARG A 323 15.27 -18.70 23.72
N ARG A 324 14.79 -19.83 24.22
CA ARG A 324 14.46 -21.04 23.43
C ARG A 324 13.06 -21.50 23.76
N ALA A 325 12.27 -21.79 22.74
CA ALA A 325 10.92 -22.33 22.84
C ALA A 325 10.53 -23.02 21.53
N SER A 326 9.43 -23.77 21.50
CA SER A 326 8.84 -24.13 20.21
C SER A 326 8.24 -22.88 19.54
N LEU A 327 8.19 -22.87 18.20
CA LEU A 327 7.55 -21.76 17.48
C LEU A 327 6.05 -21.66 17.80
N ALA A 328 5.39 -22.78 18.09
CA ALA A 328 4.00 -22.80 18.51
C ALA A 328 3.80 -22.07 19.86
N ASP A 329 4.65 -22.37 20.85
CA ASP A 329 4.59 -21.69 22.15
C ASP A 329 4.88 -20.18 22.02
N LEU A 330 5.77 -19.78 21.12
CA LEU A 330 6.07 -18.37 20.88
C LEU A 330 4.85 -17.64 20.31
N ARG A 331 4.13 -18.28 19.38
CA ARG A 331 2.89 -17.77 18.81
C ARG A 331 1.76 -17.67 19.82
N GLU A 332 1.59 -18.66 20.69
CA GLU A 332 0.56 -18.61 21.73
C GLU A 332 0.83 -17.55 22.82
N ARG A 333 2.09 -17.13 22.99
CA ARG A 333 2.48 -16.06 23.93
C ARG A 333 2.26 -14.65 23.37
N THR A 334 1.99 -14.59 22.08
CA THR A 334 1.83 -13.38 21.30
C THR A 334 0.31 -13.28 21.05
N PRO A 335 -0.38 -12.28 21.64
CA PRO A 335 -1.83 -12.30 21.83
C PRO A 335 -2.67 -12.40 20.55
#